data_AF-A0A2Z4UTD9-F1
#
_entry.id   AF-A0A2Z4UTD9-F1
#
_cell.length_a   1.000
_cell.length_b   1.000
_cell.length_c   1.000
_cell.angle_alpha   90.00
_cell.angle_beta   90.00
_cell.angle_gamma   90.00
#
_symmetry.space_group_name_H-M   'P 1'
#
loop_
_entity.id
_entity.type
_entity.pdbx_description
1 polymer ?
#
loop_
_entity_poly.entity_id
_entity_poly.type
_entity_poly.pdbx_seq_one_letter_code
_entity_poly.pdbx_strand_id
1 'polypeptide(L)'
;MPIPHPNGDYAITAMYSLPDDAWYLELDLVAEQRTLVGAVVPDEDPAREPTVSFDPDGRHVDIPFEVMRWFMEQVEEEIRTSRAWMQLRPELVQVIHQLRQEHLGIIDDGDFPRVLSEVRGAVPEADLPAVLAAAFGRKLDGTAADVARELQPVDDQGARSE
;
A
#
# COMPACT_ATOMS: atom_id res chain seq x y z
N MET A 1 8.29 0.46 -7.73
CA MET A 1 9.24 1.57 -7.99
C MET A 1 9.87 1.95 -6.66
N PRO A 2 11.20 2.13 -6.57
CA PRO A 2 11.83 2.53 -5.32
C PRO A 2 11.49 3.98 -4.94
N ILE A 3 11.24 4.23 -3.66
CA ILE A 3 11.00 5.54 -3.09
C ILE A 3 12.33 6.03 -2.50
N PRO A 4 13.03 6.99 -3.12
CA PRO A 4 14.31 7.46 -2.61
C PRO A 4 14.11 8.37 -1.38
N HIS A 5 14.95 8.18 -0.36
CA HIS A 5 15.05 9.13 0.74
C HIS A 5 15.70 10.45 0.25
N PRO A 6 15.34 11.63 0.79
CA PRO A 6 15.89 12.91 0.32
C PRO A 6 17.41 13.06 0.36
N ASN A 7 18.12 12.27 1.19
CA ASN A 7 19.59 12.28 1.21
C ASN A 7 20.22 11.46 0.06
N GLY A 8 19.44 10.65 -0.66
CA GLY A 8 19.88 9.81 -1.78
C GLY A 8 20.62 8.52 -1.40
N ASP A 9 21.01 8.36 -0.14
CA ASP A 9 21.76 7.18 0.31
C ASP A 9 20.86 5.96 0.55
N TYR A 10 19.57 6.20 0.80
CA TYR A 10 18.59 5.18 1.14
C TYR A 10 17.41 5.19 0.17
N ALA A 11 16.82 4.02 -0.03
CA ALA A 11 15.58 3.88 -0.77
C ALA A 11 14.68 2.83 -0.11
N ILE A 12 13.37 2.95 -0.33
CA ILE A 12 12.41 1.92 0.06
C ILE A 12 11.90 1.24 -1.19
N THR A 13 12.01 -0.08 -1.23
CA THR A 13 11.43 -0.92 -2.28
C THR A 13 10.21 -1.63 -1.70
N ALA A 14 9.08 -1.55 -2.41
CA ALA A 14 7.86 -2.29 -2.06
C ALA A 14 7.57 -3.36 -3.11
N MET A 15 7.24 -4.56 -2.66
CA MET A 15 6.93 -5.71 -3.49
C MET A 15 5.77 -6.50 -2.88
N TYR A 16 4.80 -6.88 -3.71
CA TYR A 16 3.73 -7.77 -3.29
C TYR A 16 4.12 -9.24 -3.49
N SER A 17 3.91 -10.08 -2.47
CA SER A 17 4.12 -11.52 -2.51
C SER A 17 2.78 -12.25 -2.50
N LEU A 18 2.35 -12.77 -3.66
CA LEU A 18 1.15 -13.60 -3.76
C LEU A 18 1.18 -14.85 -2.87
N PRO A 19 2.30 -15.58 -2.72
CA PRO A 19 2.32 -16.75 -1.85
C PRO A 19 2.11 -16.45 -0.36
N ASP A 20 2.45 -15.22 0.06
CA ASP A 20 2.42 -14.83 1.47
C ASP A 20 1.22 -13.95 1.83
N ASP A 21 0.44 -13.53 0.82
CA ASP A 21 -0.62 -12.52 0.88
C ASP A 21 -0.16 -11.32 1.71
N ALA A 22 0.95 -10.72 1.26
CA ALA A 22 1.64 -9.68 1.99
C ALA A 22 2.45 -8.73 1.10
N TRP A 23 2.55 -7.48 1.56
CA TRP A 23 3.51 -6.50 1.08
C TRP A 23 4.83 -6.62 1.83
N TYR A 24 5.92 -6.67 1.08
CA TYR A 24 7.29 -6.59 1.55
C TYR A 24 7.81 -5.19 1.32
N LEU A 25 8.26 -4.52 2.38
CA LEU A 25 8.94 -3.23 2.30
C LEU A 25 10.38 -3.41 2.74
N GLU A 26 11.31 -3.02 1.88
CA GLU A 26 12.74 -3.18 2.08
C GLU A 26 13.38 -1.79 2.15
N LEU A 27 14.10 -1.51 3.24
CA LEU A 27 14.96 -0.34 3.37
C LEU A 27 16.35 -0.70 2.86
N ASP A 28 16.73 -0.10 1.74
CA ASP A 28 17.96 -0.38 1.03
C ASP A 28 19.00 0.74 1.23
N LEU A 29 20.25 0.35 1.44
CA LEU A 29 21.41 1.22 1.29
C LEU A 29 21.84 1.21 -0.19
N VAL A 30 21.57 2.31 -0.88
CA VAL A 30 21.67 2.40 -2.36
C VAL A 30 23.09 2.13 -2.85
N ALA A 31 24.09 2.69 -2.18
CA ALA A 31 25.49 2.57 -2.57
C ALA A 31 26.02 1.13 -2.51
N GLU A 32 25.48 0.31 -1.59
CA GLU A 32 25.90 -1.08 -1.39
C GLU A 32 24.92 -2.09 -2.03
N GLN A 33 23.80 -1.62 -2.60
CA GLN A 33 22.71 -2.47 -3.10
C GLN A 33 22.30 -3.55 -2.08
N ARG A 34 22.16 -3.13 -0.82
CA ARG A 34 21.93 -4.01 0.31
C ARG A 34 20.70 -3.59 1.09
N THR A 35 19.81 -4.54 1.32
CA THR A 35 18.68 -4.39 2.24
C THR A 35 19.16 -4.45 3.69
N LEU A 36 18.83 -3.42 4.46
CA LEU A 36 19.18 -3.31 5.88
C LEU A 36 18.04 -3.77 6.78
N VAL A 37 16.80 -3.48 6.38
CA VAL A 37 15.58 -3.73 7.15
C VAL A 37 14.51 -4.21 6.20
N GLY A 38 13.80 -5.28 6.56
CA GLY A 38 12.64 -5.78 5.84
C GLY A 38 11.41 -5.76 6.73
N ALA A 39 10.30 -5.25 6.21
CA ALA A 39 8.99 -5.31 6.85
C ALA A 39 8.04 -6.17 6.00
N VAL A 40 7.22 -6.98 6.67
CA VAL A 40 6.18 -7.80 6.04
C VAL A 40 4.83 -7.36 6.59
N VAL A 41 3.95 -6.91 5.70
CA VAL A 41 2.60 -6.44 6.01
C VAL A 41 1.59 -7.36 5.34
N PRO A 42 1.00 -8.32 6.07
CA PRO A 42 -0.07 -9.16 5.55
C PRO A 42 -1.29 -8.30 5.23
N ASP A 43 -1.90 -8.46 4.06
CA ASP A 43 -3.01 -7.61 3.62
C ASP A 43 -4.36 -8.35 3.60
N GLU A 44 -4.39 -9.65 3.28
CA GLU A 44 -5.62 -10.45 3.22
C GLU A 44 -6.07 -11.01 4.58
N ASP A 45 -5.18 -11.07 5.58
CA ASP A 45 -5.52 -11.45 6.96
C ASP A 45 -5.25 -10.28 7.94
N PRO A 46 -6.29 -9.52 8.33
CA PRO A 46 -6.12 -8.38 9.22
C PRO A 46 -5.73 -8.76 10.65
N ALA A 47 -5.90 -10.02 11.05
CA ALA A 47 -5.50 -10.52 12.38
C ALA A 47 -4.01 -10.90 12.45
N ARG A 48 -3.36 -11.07 11.29
CA ARG A 48 -1.92 -11.36 11.23
C ARG A 48 -1.13 -10.07 11.47
N GLU A 49 -0.25 -10.11 12.47
CA GLU A 49 0.56 -8.96 12.85
C GLU A 49 1.66 -8.66 11.81
N PRO A 50 1.86 -7.39 11.43
CA PRO A 50 3.03 -6.97 10.65
C PRO A 50 4.32 -7.25 11.42
N THR A 51 5.39 -7.54 10.69
CA THR A 51 6.70 -7.83 11.30
C THR A 51 7.79 -6.99 10.65
N VAL A 52 8.82 -6.66 11.44
CA VAL A 52 10.02 -5.97 10.97
C VAL A 52 11.23 -6.80 11.38
N SER A 53 12.14 -7.00 10.44
CA SER A 53 13.35 -7.78 10.59
C SER A 53 14.55 -6.97 10.10
N PHE A 54 15.69 -7.19 10.73
CA PHE A 54 16.96 -6.59 10.35
C PHE A 54 17.83 -7.70 9.78
N ASP A 55 18.63 -7.40 8.76
CA ASP A 55 19.59 -8.34 8.20
C ASP A 55 20.55 -8.82 9.32
N PRO A 56 20.42 -10.09 9.77
CA PRO A 56 21.19 -10.58 10.92
C PRO A 56 22.60 -11.04 10.50
N ASP A 57 22.80 -11.33 9.21
CA ASP A 57 24.01 -11.95 8.69
C ASP A 57 24.98 -10.92 8.12
N GLY A 58 24.50 -9.72 7.81
CA GLY A 58 25.36 -8.67 7.30
C GLY A 58 26.04 -7.83 8.38
N ARG A 59 26.98 -6.97 7.93
CA ARG A 59 27.72 -6.05 8.81
C ARG A 59 26.74 -5.16 9.56
N HIS A 60 27.00 -4.91 10.84
CA HIS A 60 26.30 -3.89 11.62
C HIS A 60 26.40 -2.53 10.93
N VAL A 61 25.26 -1.89 10.70
CA VAL A 61 25.15 -0.57 10.07
C VAL A 61 24.32 0.31 10.98
N ASP A 62 24.88 1.46 11.34
CA ASP A 62 24.13 2.50 12.05
C ASP A 62 23.18 3.19 11.07
N ILE A 63 21.89 2.92 11.21
CA ILE A 63 20.84 3.59 10.42
C ILE A 63 20.49 4.91 11.13
N PRO A 64 20.57 6.07 10.46
CA PRO A 64 20.14 7.33 11.03
C PRO A 64 18.68 7.27 11.48
N PHE A 65 18.38 7.83 12.66
CA PHE A 65 17.03 7.80 13.23
C PHE A 65 15.96 8.32 12.26
N GLU A 66 16.25 9.43 11.55
CA GLU A 66 15.29 10.02 10.61
C GLU A 66 14.98 9.10 9.42
N VAL A 67 15.95 8.30 8.97
CA VAL A 67 15.76 7.32 7.89
C VAL A 67 14.90 6.16 8.40
N MET A 68 15.18 5.66 9.61
CA MET A 68 14.37 4.63 10.25
C MET A 68 12.93 5.11 10.50
N ARG A 69 12.76 6.34 11.00
CA ARG A 69 11.44 6.95 11.20
C ARG A 69 10.65 7.02 9.90
N TRP A 70 11.29 7.54 8.84
CA TRP A 70 10.68 7.59 7.51
C TRP A 70 10.28 6.20 6.98
N PHE A 71 11.12 5.18 7.17
CA PHE A 71 10.77 3.80 6.82
C PHE A 71 9.56 3.29 7.60
N MET A 72 9.55 3.49 8.91
CA MET A 72 8.44 3.07 9.76
C MET A 72 7.13 3.81 9.43
N GLU A 73 7.20 5.07 9.00
CA GLU A 73 6.04 5.81 8.49
C GLU A 73 5.49 5.15 7.21
N GLN A 74 6.35 4.73 6.27
CA GLN A 74 5.89 3.99 5.09
C GLN A 74 5.27 2.64 5.45
N VAL A 75 5.85 1.91 6.41
CA VAL A 75 5.28 0.66 6.92
C VAL A 75 3.90 0.90 7.55
N GLU A 76 3.74 1.98 8.32
CA GLU A 76 2.46 2.34 8.92
C GLU A 76 1.40 2.70 7.87
N GLU A 77 1.77 3.44 6.82
CA GLU A 77 0.88 3.74 5.71
C GLU A 77 0.43 2.46 4.98
N GLU A 78 1.33 1.50 4.77
CA GLU A 78 0.97 0.22 4.16
C GLU A 78 0.02 -0.58 5.05
N ILE A 79 0.28 -0.65 6.37
CA ILE A 79 -0.62 -1.30 7.33
C ILE A 79 -2.01 -0.66 7.26
N ARG A 80 -2.08 0.66 7.26
CA ARG A 80 -3.36 1.39 7.22
C ARG A 80 -4.12 1.07 5.94
N THR A 81 -3.44 1.13 4.79
CA THR A 81 -4.02 0.80 3.48
C THR A 81 -4.53 -0.62 3.45
N SER A 82 -3.68 -1.58 3.84
CA SER A 82 -3.96 -3.01 3.87
C SER A 82 -5.10 -3.38 4.84
N ARG A 83 -5.26 -2.67 5.96
CA ARG A 83 -6.38 -2.89 6.89
C ARG A 83 -7.68 -2.21 6.43
N ALA A 84 -7.59 -1.07 5.77
CA ALA A 84 -8.76 -0.28 5.40
C ALA A 84 -9.63 -0.97 4.33
N TRP A 85 -9.03 -1.59 3.33
CA TRP A 85 -9.80 -2.23 2.27
C TRP A 85 -10.55 -3.48 2.75
N MET A 86 -9.98 -4.21 3.72
CA MET A 86 -10.64 -5.34 4.38
C MET A 86 -11.86 -4.95 5.22
N GLN A 87 -12.06 -3.65 5.48
CA GLN A 87 -13.25 -3.12 6.17
C GLN A 87 -14.35 -2.67 5.20
N LEU A 88 -14.11 -2.73 3.88
CA LEU A 88 -15.11 -2.41 2.88
C LEU A 88 -16.20 -3.50 2.79
N ARG A 89 -17.24 -3.21 2.00
CA ARG A 89 -18.31 -4.17 1.72
C ARG A 89 -17.73 -5.45 1.09
N PRO A 90 -18.24 -6.65 1.44
CA PRO A 90 -17.67 -7.92 0.98
C PRO A 90 -17.54 -8.03 -0.54
N GLU A 91 -18.46 -7.43 -1.30
CA GLU A 91 -18.43 -7.44 -2.76
C GLU A 91 -17.24 -6.61 -3.29
N LEU A 92 -16.90 -5.49 -2.64
CA LEU A 92 -15.75 -4.66 -3.01
C LEU A 92 -14.43 -5.34 -2.62
N VAL A 93 -14.40 -6.01 -1.46
CA VAL A 93 -13.26 -6.82 -1.01
C VAL A 93 -12.92 -7.88 -2.06
N GLN A 94 -13.92 -8.59 -2.60
CA GLN A 94 -13.72 -9.59 -3.65
C GLN A 94 -13.15 -8.99 -4.94
N VAL A 95 -13.65 -7.83 -5.36
CA VAL A 95 -13.12 -7.13 -6.55
C VAL A 95 -11.67 -6.70 -6.34
N ILE A 96 -11.35 -6.11 -5.18
CA ILE A 96 -9.99 -5.66 -4.85
C ILE A 96 -9.04 -6.87 -4.78
N HIS A 97 -9.49 -7.97 -4.19
CA HIS A 97 -8.76 -9.23 -4.14
C HIS A 97 -8.42 -9.75 -5.55
N GLN A 98 -9.42 -9.84 -6.44
CA GLN A 98 -9.21 -10.26 -7.82
C GLN A 98 -8.21 -9.34 -8.55
N LEU A 99 -8.36 -8.01 -8.40
CA LEU A 99 -7.46 -7.04 -9.02
C LEU A 99 -6.02 -7.18 -8.51
N ARG A 100 -5.84 -7.40 -7.20
CA ARG A 100 -4.51 -7.65 -6.60
C ARG A 100 -3.91 -8.96 -7.08
N GLN A 101 -4.70 -10.01 -7.29
CA GLN A 101 -4.22 -11.26 -7.87
C GLN A 101 -3.80 -11.12 -9.33
N GLU A 102 -4.57 -10.39 -10.13
CA GLU A 102 -4.31 -10.21 -11.57
C GLU A 102 -3.12 -9.27 -11.83
N HIS A 103 -2.96 -8.23 -11.02
CA HIS A 103 -2.00 -7.15 -11.24
C HIS A 103 -0.91 -7.04 -10.16
N LEU A 104 -0.87 -7.96 -9.18
CA LEU A 104 0.09 -7.92 -8.07
C LEU A 104 0.05 -6.60 -7.28
N GLY A 105 -1.13 -5.98 -7.20
CA GLY A 105 -1.32 -4.69 -6.54
C GLY A 105 -0.63 -3.50 -7.22
N ILE A 106 -0.03 -3.68 -8.40
CA ILE A 106 0.71 -2.65 -9.12
C ILE A 106 0.18 -2.57 -10.56
N ILE A 107 -0.08 -1.35 -11.03
CA ILE A 107 -0.45 -1.09 -12.42
C ILE A 107 0.41 0.02 -12.99
N ASP A 108 0.89 -0.16 -14.22
CA ASP A 108 1.62 0.90 -14.93
C ASP A 108 0.66 1.93 -15.56
N ASP A 109 1.20 3.11 -15.88
CA ASP A 109 0.42 4.23 -16.41
C ASP A 109 -0.23 3.94 -17.77
N GLY A 110 0.36 3.03 -18.57
CA GLY A 110 -0.15 2.66 -19.88
C GLY A 110 -1.34 1.71 -19.79
N ASP A 111 -1.31 0.79 -18.82
CA ASP A 111 -2.39 -0.17 -18.58
C ASP A 111 -3.53 0.41 -17.72
N PHE A 112 -3.26 1.45 -16.93
CA PHE A 112 -4.25 2.06 -16.04
C PHE A 112 -5.58 2.45 -16.73
N PRO A 113 -5.62 3.10 -17.90
CA PRO A 113 -6.88 3.47 -18.56
C PRO A 113 -7.73 2.25 -18.93
N ARG A 114 -7.11 1.13 -19.31
CA ARG A 114 -7.82 -0.11 -19.66
C ARG A 114 -8.45 -0.73 -18.43
N VAL A 115 -7.67 -0.90 -17.36
CA VAL A 115 -8.14 -1.49 -16.11
C VAL A 115 -9.20 -0.61 -15.46
N LEU A 116 -9.03 0.72 -15.48
CA LEU A 116 -10.07 1.65 -15.02
C LEU A 116 -11.41 1.45 -15.75
N SER A 117 -11.38 1.19 -17.06
CA SER A 117 -12.60 0.90 -17.83
C SER A 117 -13.23 -0.44 -17.43
N GLU A 118 -12.42 -1.45 -17.09
CA GLU A 118 -12.90 -2.76 -16.64
C GLU A 118 -13.56 -2.65 -15.26
N VAL A 119 -12.92 -1.97 -14.31
CA VAL A 119 -13.47 -1.73 -12.96
C VAL A 119 -14.77 -0.93 -13.02
N ARG A 120 -14.87 0.07 -13.91
CA ARG A 120 -16.12 0.81 -14.20
C ARG A 120 -17.29 -0.06 -14.65
N GLY A 121 -17.00 -1.18 -15.32
CA GLY A 121 -18.02 -2.15 -15.72
C GLY A 121 -18.48 -3.06 -14.58
N ALA A 122 -17.64 -3.25 -13.56
CA ALA A 122 -17.85 -4.19 -12.47
C ALA A 122 -18.36 -3.54 -11.17
N VAL A 123 -18.05 -2.26 -10.94
CA VAL A 123 -18.27 -1.56 -9.68
C VAL A 123 -19.03 -0.24 -9.91
N PRO A 124 -19.98 0.16 -9.03
CA PRO A 124 -20.65 1.45 -9.14
C PRO A 124 -19.67 2.64 -9.11
N GLU A 125 -19.97 3.71 -9.85
CA GLU A 125 -19.07 4.89 -9.96
C GLU A 125 -18.72 5.49 -8.59
N ALA A 126 -19.63 5.41 -7.62
CA ALA A 126 -19.43 5.90 -6.26
C ALA A 126 -18.34 5.15 -5.48
N ASP A 127 -18.09 3.89 -5.81
CA ASP A 127 -17.13 3.03 -5.11
C ASP A 127 -15.77 2.96 -5.82
N LEU A 128 -15.66 3.46 -7.05
CA LEU A 128 -14.41 3.42 -7.83
C LEU A 128 -13.22 4.05 -7.12
N PRO A 129 -13.32 5.22 -6.47
CA PRO A 129 -12.16 5.81 -5.79
C PRO A 129 -11.62 4.88 -4.70
N ALA A 130 -12.50 4.28 -3.91
CA ALA A 130 -12.11 3.37 -2.84
C ALA A 130 -11.46 2.09 -3.39
N VAL A 131 -12.02 1.51 -4.47
CA VAL A 131 -11.46 0.30 -5.10
C VAL A 131 -10.09 0.58 -5.73
N LEU A 132 -9.91 1.71 -6.42
CA LEU A 132 -8.62 2.04 -7.06
C LEU A 132 -7.54 2.41 -6.04
N ALA A 133 -7.90 3.16 -5.01
CA ALA A 133 -6.99 3.48 -3.92
C ALA A 133 -6.56 2.21 -3.19
N ALA A 134 -7.50 1.30 -2.90
CA ALA A 134 -7.21 0.05 -2.24
C ALA A 134 -6.43 -0.95 -3.12
N ALA A 135 -6.82 -1.15 -4.38
CA ALA A 135 -6.21 -2.15 -5.23
C ALA A 135 -4.82 -1.72 -5.74
N PHE A 136 -4.62 -0.43 -6.00
CA PHE A 136 -3.45 0.07 -6.73
C PHE A 136 -2.76 1.28 -6.10
N GLY A 137 -3.29 1.84 -5.00
CA GLY A 137 -2.78 3.10 -4.45
C GLY A 137 -2.96 4.27 -5.42
N ARG A 138 -4.00 4.28 -6.28
CA ARG A 138 -4.21 5.30 -7.32
C ARG A 138 -5.58 5.97 -7.26
N LYS A 139 -5.61 7.23 -7.69
CA LYS A 139 -6.82 8.02 -7.94
C LYS A 139 -7.37 7.76 -9.33
N LEU A 140 -8.58 8.25 -9.60
CA LEU A 140 -9.25 8.15 -10.91
C LEU A 140 -8.46 8.77 -12.07
N ASP A 141 -7.64 9.79 -11.78
CA ASP A 141 -6.78 10.44 -12.77
C ASP A 141 -5.43 9.71 -12.98
N GLY A 142 -5.22 8.59 -12.29
CA GLY A 142 -4.01 7.77 -12.35
C GLY A 142 -2.88 8.25 -11.43
N THR A 143 -3.04 9.36 -10.71
CA THR A 143 -2.06 9.82 -9.73
C THR A 143 -2.09 8.96 -8.46
N ALA A 144 -1.03 9.04 -7.66
CA ALA A 144 -0.97 8.33 -6.38
C ALA A 144 -2.10 8.80 -5.44
N ALA A 145 -2.84 7.85 -4.87
CA ALA A 145 -3.85 8.12 -3.87
C ALA A 145 -3.20 8.43 -2.51
N ASP A 146 -3.69 9.48 -1.86
CA ASP A 146 -3.41 9.72 -0.44
C ASP A 146 -4.40 8.86 0.35
N VAL A 147 -4.06 7.58 0.55
CA VAL A 147 -4.96 6.56 1.13
C VAL A 147 -5.48 7.00 2.50
N ALA A 148 -4.69 7.80 3.24
CA ALA A 148 -5.03 8.33 4.56
C ALA A 148 -6.27 9.26 4.60
N ARG A 149 -6.67 9.88 3.48
CA ARG A 149 -7.75 10.89 3.48
C ARG A 149 -9.00 10.48 2.72
N GLU A 150 -8.89 9.59 1.74
CA GLU A 150 -9.99 9.25 0.83
C GLU A 150 -10.84 8.06 1.30
N LEU A 151 -10.40 7.29 2.29
CA LEU A 151 -11.16 6.19 2.90
C LEU A 151 -11.91 6.58 4.18
N GLN A 152 -12.00 7.86 4.52
CA GLN A 152 -12.85 8.28 5.64
C GLN A 152 -14.33 8.10 5.26
N PRO A 153 -15.14 7.39 6.08
CA PRO A 153 -16.56 7.31 5.84
C PRO A 153 -17.15 8.72 5.85
N VAL A 154 -18.03 9.00 4.88
CA VAL A 154 -18.85 10.20 4.88
C VAL A 154 -19.72 10.13 6.13
N ASP A 155 -19.33 10.86 7.18
CA ASP A 155 -20.16 11.04 8.35
C ASP A 155 -21.52 11.58 7.90
N ASP A 156 -22.53 10.76 8.12
CA ASP A 156 -23.94 11.10 7.98
C ASP A 156 -24.23 12.22 8.99
N GLN A 157 -24.14 13.47 8.55
CA GLN A 157 -24.63 14.63 9.29
C GLN A 157 -26.17 14.62 9.27
N GLY A 158 -26.74 13.61 9.91
CA GLY A 158 -28.13 13.54 10.31
C GLY A 158 -28.37 14.44 11.53
N ALA A 159 -28.94 15.60 11.25
CA ALA A 159 -29.97 16.26 12.05
C ALA A 159 -29.84 16.24 13.58
N ARG A 160 -29.40 17.37 14.14
CA ARG A 160 -30.02 17.91 15.36
C ARG A 160 -30.27 19.41 15.20
N SER A 161 -31.43 19.72 14.64
CA SER A 161 -32.18 20.90 15.04
C SER A 161 -32.83 20.60 16.39
N GLU A 162 -32.50 21.41 17.38
CA GLU A 162 -33.31 21.93 18.52
C GLU A 162 -32.43 22.22 19.73
#